data_AF-F7KY43-F1
#
_entry.id   AF-F7KY43-F1
#
_cell.length_a   1.000
_cell.length_b   1.000
_cell.length_c   1.000
_cell.angle_alpha   90.00
_cell.angle_beta   90.00
_cell.angle_gamma   90.00
#
_symmetry.space_group_name_H-M   'P 1'
#
loop_
_entity.id
_entity.type
_entity.pdbx_description
1 polymer ?
#
loop_
_entity_poly.entity_id
_entity_poly.type
_entity_poly.pdbx_seq_one_letter_code
_entity_poly.pdbx_strand_id
1 'polypeptide(L)'
;MVKIMKDRFKELIKKIKSDEFYNNRGLANEVPFYIFDYNSKYELEIRDFVKNKLLPSLEDDDRLKAVEIDIFELLLESMRNDNILDAAFEIEEKKGTKFLYEKLKKSFNTEIIMRYISQKAKDKNFLILTGVGKIFPIVRTHTILNNLQNIFDHTKVLLFFPGEYTSTDLRLFGFEDNNYYRAFKI
;
A
#
# COMPACT_ATOMS: atom_id res chain seq x y z
N MET A 1 -11.12 -16.96 -15.57
CA MET A 1 -10.34 -16.39 -14.45
C MET A 1 -9.31 -15.35 -14.90
N VAL A 2 -8.33 -15.66 -15.76
CA VAL A 2 -7.29 -14.67 -16.21
C VAL A 2 -7.89 -13.46 -16.94
N LYS A 3 -8.97 -13.64 -17.70
CA LYS A 3 -9.66 -12.56 -18.42
C LYS A 3 -10.22 -11.48 -17.47
N ILE A 4 -10.74 -11.90 -16.31
CA ILE A 4 -11.36 -10.99 -15.31
C ILE A 4 -10.32 -10.02 -14.74
N MET A 5 -9.12 -10.49 -14.35
CA MET A 5 -8.10 -9.60 -13.79
C MET A 5 -7.53 -8.62 -14.83
N LYS A 6 -7.32 -9.06 -16.08
CA LYS A 6 -6.88 -8.16 -17.16
C LYS A 6 -7.90 -7.07 -17.46
N ASP A 7 -9.20 -7.40 -17.37
CA ASP A 7 -10.26 -6.42 -17.58
C ASP A 7 -10.31 -5.43 -16.41
N ARG A 8 -10.21 -5.90 -15.15
CA ARG A 8 -10.07 -5.02 -13.96
C ARG A 8 -8.87 -4.08 -14.06
N PHE A 9 -7.73 -4.53 -14.59
CA PHE A 9 -6.55 -3.68 -14.80
C PHE A 9 -6.81 -2.55 -15.80
N LYS A 10 -7.52 -2.84 -16.90
CA LYS A 10 -7.91 -1.83 -17.88
C LYS A 10 -8.90 -0.84 -17.28
N GLU A 11 -9.89 -1.34 -16.54
CA GLU A 11 -10.88 -0.52 -15.84
C GLU A 11 -10.22 0.41 -14.81
N LEU A 12 -9.26 -0.09 -14.04
CA LEU A 12 -8.49 0.70 -13.08
C LEU A 12 -7.74 1.84 -13.77
N ILE A 13 -6.98 1.56 -14.84
CA ILE A 13 -6.26 2.62 -15.59
C ILE A 13 -7.25 3.64 -16.14
N LYS A 14 -8.36 3.19 -16.75
CA LYS A 14 -9.39 4.08 -17.29
C LYS A 14 -9.98 4.98 -16.19
N LYS A 15 -10.25 4.43 -15.01
CA LYS A 15 -10.80 5.18 -13.88
C LYS A 15 -9.80 6.17 -13.32
N ILE A 16 -8.54 5.77 -13.08
CA ILE A 16 -7.48 6.67 -12.60
C ILE A 16 -7.29 7.86 -13.54
N LYS A 17 -7.33 7.65 -14.86
CA LYS A 17 -7.17 8.72 -15.86
C LYS A 17 -8.42 9.59 -16.08
N SER A 18 -9.54 9.25 -15.43
CA SER A 18 -10.79 9.99 -15.59
C SER A 18 -10.77 11.33 -14.85
N ASP A 19 -11.55 12.29 -15.34
CA ASP A 19 -11.75 13.57 -14.65
C ASP A 19 -12.48 13.40 -13.31
N GLU A 20 -13.27 12.35 -13.15
CA GLU A 20 -13.95 12.03 -11.91
C GLU A 20 -12.95 11.72 -10.80
N PHE A 21 -12.00 10.82 -11.10
CA PHE A 21 -10.92 10.47 -10.19
C PHE A 21 -10.05 11.68 -9.90
N TYR A 22 -9.59 12.41 -10.93
CA TYR A 22 -8.73 13.57 -10.74
C TYR A 22 -9.36 14.63 -9.81
N ASN A 23 -10.64 14.95 -10.03
CA ASN A 23 -11.35 16.00 -9.29
C ASN A 23 -11.99 15.50 -7.98
N ASN A 24 -11.71 14.29 -7.52
CA ASN A 24 -12.28 13.74 -6.27
C ASN A 24 -13.83 13.81 -6.25
N ARG A 25 -14.49 13.65 -7.40
CA ARG A 25 -15.95 13.76 -7.45
C ARG A 25 -16.57 12.57 -6.69
N GLY A 26 -17.63 12.84 -5.93
CA GLY A 26 -18.35 11.81 -5.17
C GLY A 26 -17.75 11.44 -3.81
N LEU A 27 -16.67 12.10 -3.38
CA LEU A 27 -16.04 11.80 -2.08
C LEU A 27 -16.66 12.55 -0.89
N ALA A 28 -17.62 13.48 -1.10
CA ALA A 28 -18.31 14.20 -0.02
C ALA A 28 -17.36 14.81 1.05
N ASN A 29 -16.24 15.40 0.62
CA ASN A 29 -15.14 15.94 1.46
C ASN A 29 -14.34 14.90 2.27
N GLU A 30 -14.41 13.62 1.90
CA GLU A 30 -13.56 12.59 2.48
C GLU A 30 -12.18 12.52 1.84
N VAL A 31 -11.24 11.97 2.62
CA VAL A 31 -9.88 11.75 2.16
C VAL A 31 -9.89 10.73 1.00
N PRO A 32 -9.23 11.02 -0.14
CA PRO A 32 -9.29 10.20 -1.35
C PRO A 32 -8.49 8.89 -1.24
N PHE A 33 -8.96 7.97 -0.40
CA PHE A 33 -8.40 6.64 -0.21
C PHE A 33 -9.16 5.61 -1.03
N TYR A 34 -8.46 4.97 -1.96
CA TYR A 34 -8.97 3.95 -2.84
C TYR A 34 -8.34 2.60 -2.53
N ILE A 35 -9.12 1.53 -2.58
CA ILE A 35 -8.64 0.16 -2.38
C ILE A 35 -8.95 -0.66 -3.63
N PHE A 36 -7.89 -1.17 -4.26
CA PHE A 36 -7.98 -2.20 -5.27
C PHE A 36 -7.71 -3.55 -4.58
N ASP A 37 -8.78 -4.24 -4.20
CA ASP A 37 -8.70 -5.55 -3.56
C ASP A 37 -8.57 -6.68 -4.59
N TYR A 38 -7.84 -7.73 -4.25
CA TYR A 38 -7.66 -8.88 -5.13
C TYR A 38 -7.37 -10.14 -4.33
N ASN A 39 -7.73 -11.29 -4.89
CA ASN A 39 -7.33 -12.57 -4.31
C ASN A 39 -5.79 -12.68 -4.34
N SER A 40 -5.18 -12.96 -3.18
CA SER A 40 -3.73 -12.98 -2.98
C SER A 40 -2.95 -13.91 -3.92
N LYS A 41 -3.61 -14.90 -4.54
CA LYS A 41 -3.00 -15.73 -5.58
C LYS A 41 -2.51 -14.94 -6.81
N TYR A 42 -3.03 -13.72 -7.00
CA TYR A 42 -2.66 -12.82 -8.10
C TYR A 42 -1.56 -11.82 -7.74
N GLU A 43 -0.87 -11.98 -6.59
CA GLU A 43 0.15 -11.04 -6.11
C GLU A 43 1.25 -10.79 -7.16
N LEU A 44 1.71 -11.83 -7.84
CA LEU A 44 2.76 -11.69 -8.85
C LEU A 44 2.27 -10.89 -10.06
N GLU A 45 1.05 -11.14 -10.52
CA GLU A 45 0.43 -10.38 -11.60
C GLU A 45 0.16 -8.92 -11.22
N ILE A 46 -0.19 -8.64 -9.96
CA ILE A 46 -0.37 -7.28 -9.45
C ILE A 46 0.96 -6.53 -9.44
N ARG A 47 2.02 -7.16 -8.93
CA ARG A 47 3.37 -6.57 -8.93
C ARG A 47 3.86 -6.25 -10.35
N ASP A 48 3.68 -7.19 -11.28
CA ASP A 48 3.98 -6.97 -12.69
C ASP A 48 3.15 -5.81 -13.27
N PHE A 49 1.84 -5.81 -13.03
CA PHE A 49 0.95 -4.77 -13.52
C PHE A 49 1.31 -3.39 -12.98
N VAL A 50 1.53 -3.24 -11.68
CA VAL A 50 1.87 -1.95 -11.06
C VAL A 50 3.15 -1.40 -11.68
N LYS A 51 4.20 -2.23 -11.72
CA LYS A 51 5.53 -1.82 -12.20
C LYS A 51 5.57 -1.56 -13.70
N ASN A 52 5.01 -2.47 -14.50
CA ASN A 52 5.23 -2.50 -15.94
C ASN A 52 4.08 -1.90 -16.76
N LYS A 53 2.96 -1.53 -16.13
CA LYS A 53 1.79 -0.96 -16.83
C LYS A 53 1.22 0.27 -16.16
N LEU A 54 0.88 0.18 -14.87
CA LEU A 54 0.22 1.30 -14.18
C LEU A 54 1.17 2.50 -14.06
N LEU A 55 2.36 2.31 -13.49
CA LEU A 55 3.34 3.39 -13.33
C LEU A 55 3.75 4.01 -14.67
N PRO A 56 4.17 3.23 -15.70
CA PRO A 56 4.44 3.78 -17.01
C PRO A 56 3.27 4.54 -17.63
N SER A 57 2.02 4.10 -17.38
CA SER A 57 0.85 4.83 -17.90
C SER A 57 0.65 6.20 -17.27
N LEU A 58 1.31 6.51 -16.15
CA LEU A 58 1.20 7.75 -15.39
C LEU A 58 2.44 8.65 -15.54
N GLU A 59 3.52 8.19 -16.18
CA GLU A 59 4.76 8.97 -16.32
C GLU A 59 4.55 10.28 -17.08
N ASP A 60 3.72 10.26 -18.13
CA ASP A 60 3.39 11.42 -18.97
C ASP A 60 2.09 12.13 -18.53
N ASP A 61 1.55 11.84 -17.34
CA ASP A 61 0.33 12.49 -16.85
C ASP A 61 0.67 13.78 -16.06
N ASP A 62 0.47 14.93 -16.71
CA ASP A 62 0.71 16.25 -16.09
C ASP A 62 -0.16 16.52 -14.84
N ARG A 63 -1.29 15.81 -14.71
CA ARG A 63 -2.26 16.01 -13.63
C ARG A 63 -1.97 15.08 -12.44
N LEU A 64 -1.46 13.88 -12.68
CA LEU A 64 -1.23 12.87 -11.63
C LEU A 64 0.26 12.54 -11.50
N LYS A 65 0.92 13.21 -10.55
CA LYS A 65 2.29 12.91 -10.16
C LYS A 65 2.30 11.73 -9.19
N ALA A 66 2.44 10.53 -9.75
CA ALA A 66 2.43 9.29 -9.00
C ALA A 66 3.77 8.98 -8.32
N VAL A 67 3.70 8.27 -7.20
CA VAL A 67 4.82 7.52 -6.61
C VAL A 67 4.29 6.19 -6.08
N GLU A 68 5.00 5.10 -6.34
CA GLU A 68 4.75 3.82 -5.70
C GLU A 68 5.63 3.68 -4.47
N ILE A 69 5.04 3.22 -3.38
CA ILE A 69 5.73 2.88 -2.15
C ILE A 69 5.31 1.48 -1.74
N ASP A 70 6.24 0.55 -1.86
CA ASP A 70 6.14 -0.77 -1.27
C ASP A 70 6.52 -0.71 0.21
N ILE A 71 5.56 -0.97 1.09
CA ILE A 71 5.73 -0.79 2.53
C ILE A 71 6.81 -1.73 3.12
N PHE A 72 6.97 -2.92 2.54
CA PHE A 72 7.99 -3.86 3.00
C PHE A 72 9.39 -3.41 2.56
N GLU A 73 9.54 -2.95 1.31
CA GLU A 73 10.81 -2.38 0.87
C GLU A 73 11.18 -1.13 1.68
N LEU A 74 10.18 -0.32 2.05
CA LEU A 74 10.38 0.85 2.90
C LEU A 74 10.87 0.47 4.31
N LEU A 75 10.35 -0.61 4.89
CA LEU A 75 10.86 -1.16 6.15
C LEU A 75 12.33 -1.57 6.00
N LEU A 76 12.68 -2.30 4.94
CA LEU A 76 14.06 -2.71 4.69
C LEU A 76 14.99 -1.51 4.47
N GLU A 77 14.53 -0.48 3.76
CA GLU A 77 15.24 0.80 3.60
C GLU A 77 15.48 1.48 4.94
N SER A 78 14.46 1.59 5.79
CA SER A 78 14.60 2.16 7.14
C SER A 78 15.62 1.37 7.97
N MET A 79 15.55 0.04 7.94
CA MET A 79 16.49 -0.82 8.67
C MET A 79 17.92 -0.69 8.16
N ARG A 80 18.11 -0.47 6.86
CA ARG A 80 19.44 -0.19 6.27
C ARG A 80 19.97 1.15 6.73
N ASN A 81 19.15 2.20 6.69
CA ASN A 81 19.55 3.55 7.10
C ASN A 81 19.93 3.62 8.58
N ASP A 82 19.30 2.80 9.42
CA ASP A 82 19.62 2.67 10.84
C ASP A 82 20.77 1.67 11.12
N ASN A 83 21.37 1.07 10.09
CA ASN A 83 22.42 0.04 10.17
C ASN A 83 22.02 -1.20 11.01
N ILE A 84 20.74 -1.57 11.00
CA ILE A 84 20.22 -2.72 11.76
C ILE A 84 19.79 -3.90 10.87
N LEU A 85 19.80 -3.75 9.54
CA LEU A 85 19.35 -4.81 8.64
C LEU A 85 20.25 -6.06 8.71
N ASP A 86 21.57 -5.90 8.61
CA ASP A 86 22.49 -7.04 8.64
C ASP A 86 22.46 -7.74 10.01
N ALA A 87 22.35 -6.95 11.08
CA ALA A 87 22.15 -7.49 12.43
C ALA A 87 20.84 -8.28 12.57
N ALA A 88 19.79 -7.92 11.83
CA ALA A 88 18.54 -8.68 11.81
C ALA A 88 18.75 -10.07 11.17
N PHE A 89 19.51 -10.17 10.08
CA PHE A 89 19.86 -11.45 9.45
C PHE A 89 20.66 -12.34 10.40
N GLU A 90 21.66 -11.79 11.09
CA GLU A 90 22.42 -12.55 12.09
C GLU A 90 21.55 -13.04 13.24
N ILE A 91 20.59 -12.22 13.69
CA ILE A 91 19.65 -12.62 14.75
C ILE A 91 18.75 -13.75 14.26
N GLU A 92 18.26 -13.69 13.02
CA GLU A 92 17.44 -14.75 12.44
C GLU A 92 18.22 -16.07 12.35
N GLU A 93 19.47 -16.03 11.87
CA GLU A 93 20.33 -17.21 11.79
C GLU A 93 20.61 -17.82 13.17
N LYS A 94 20.88 -16.98 14.17
CA LYS A 94 21.26 -17.42 15.53
C LYS A 94 20.06 -17.82 16.40
N LYS A 95 18.90 -17.19 16.24
CA LYS A 95 17.74 -17.28 17.16
C LYS A 95 16.43 -17.68 16.49
N GLY A 96 16.41 -17.78 15.16
CA GLY A 96 15.26 -18.18 14.35
C GLY A 96 14.27 -17.04 14.06
N THR A 97 13.47 -17.26 13.02
CA THR A 97 12.48 -16.28 12.48
C THR A 97 11.47 -15.83 13.53
N LYS A 98 10.99 -16.73 14.40
CA LYS A 98 10.00 -16.36 15.44
C LYS A 98 10.56 -15.32 16.42
N PHE A 99 11.84 -15.46 16.81
CA PHE A 99 12.48 -14.51 17.69
C PHE A 99 12.68 -13.15 17.00
N LEU A 100 13.13 -13.16 15.74
CA LEU A 100 13.28 -11.93 14.96
C LEU A 100 11.92 -11.22 14.80
N TYR A 101 10.87 -11.96 14.44
CA TYR A 101 9.52 -11.42 14.28
C TYR A 101 9.02 -10.70 15.54
N GLU A 102 9.11 -11.33 16.72
CA GLU A 102 8.68 -10.70 17.98
C GLU A 102 9.49 -9.43 18.30
N LYS A 103 10.78 -9.42 17.95
CA LYS A 103 11.63 -8.24 18.11
C LYS A 103 11.22 -7.12 17.14
N LEU A 104 11.06 -7.42 15.85
CA LEU A 104 10.65 -6.46 14.83
C LEU A 104 9.27 -5.87 15.15
N LYS A 105 8.31 -6.70 15.54
CA LYS A 105 6.97 -6.25 15.93
C LYS A 105 6.98 -5.27 17.09
N LYS A 106 7.82 -5.50 18.11
CA LYS A 106 7.96 -4.60 19.27
C LYS A 106 8.70 -3.32 18.94
N SER A 107 9.67 -3.39 18.04
CA SER A 107 10.49 -2.25 17.63
C SER A 107 9.89 -1.46 16.47
N PHE A 108 8.82 -1.94 15.83
CA PHE A 108 8.22 -1.27 14.69
C PHE A 108 7.70 0.11 15.09
N ASN A 109 8.28 1.14 14.47
CA ASN A 109 7.91 2.52 14.71
C ASN A 109 7.15 3.06 13.49
N THR A 110 5.83 3.15 13.63
CA THR A 110 4.95 3.67 12.58
C THR A 110 5.30 5.11 12.18
N GLU A 111 5.73 5.96 13.12
CA GLU A 111 6.08 7.36 12.83
C GLU A 111 7.28 7.47 11.90
N ILE A 112 8.27 6.58 12.05
CA ILE A 112 9.43 6.53 11.15
C ILE A 112 8.96 6.18 9.75
N ILE A 113 8.15 5.12 9.59
CA ILE A 113 7.62 4.72 8.29
C ILE A 113 6.79 5.83 7.67
N MET A 114 5.94 6.49 8.45
CA MET A 114 5.15 7.63 7.98
C MET A 114 6.04 8.78 7.50
N ARG A 115 7.11 9.11 8.22
CA ARG A 115 8.07 10.13 7.80
C ARG A 115 8.72 9.79 6.47
N TYR A 116 9.12 8.54 6.26
CA TYR A 116 9.67 8.09 4.97
C TYR A 116 8.63 8.18 3.85
N ILE A 117 7.37 7.82 4.12
CA ILE A 117 6.27 7.98 3.15
C ILE A 117 6.10 9.45 2.78
N SER A 118 6.01 10.36 3.75
CA SER A 118 5.87 11.81 3.50
C SER A 118 7.02 12.37 2.68
N GLN A 119 8.25 11.91 2.94
CA GLN A 119 9.43 12.35 2.19
C GLN A 119 9.40 11.86 0.73
N LYS A 120 9.07 10.58 0.49
CA LYS A 120 8.99 10.01 -0.87
C LYS A 120 7.79 10.54 -1.66
N ALA A 121 6.69 10.87 -0.97
CA ALA A 121 5.51 11.48 -1.56
C ALA A 121 5.58 13.01 -1.66
N LYS A 122 6.72 13.62 -1.32
CA LYS A 122 6.90 15.06 -1.48
C LYS A 122 6.68 15.47 -2.94
N ASP A 123 5.88 16.50 -3.15
CA ASP A 123 5.48 17.03 -4.46
C ASP A 123 4.68 16.05 -5.35
N LYS A 124 4.18 14.96 -4.76
CA LYS A 124 3.30 13.98 -5.39
C LYS A 124 1.86 14.19 -4.92
N ASN A 125 0.92 14.04 -5.84
CA ASN A 125 -0.52 14.14 -5.53
C ASN A 125 -1.24 12.79 -5.68
N PHE A 126 -0.49 11.73 -6.02
CA PHE A 126 -1.00 10.37 -6.09
C PHE A 126 0.01 9.38 -5.53
N LEU A 127 -0.38 8.69 -4.45
CA LEU A 127 0.40 7.67 -3.78
C LEU A 127 -0.18 6.29 -4.09
N ILE A 128 0.63 5.40 -4.62
CA ILE A 128 0.28 4.00 -4.84
C ILE A 128 0.98 3.17 -3.75
N LEU A 129 0.21 2.41 -2.97
CA LEU A 129 0.72 1.58 -1.88
C LEU A 129 0.62 0.10 -2.24
N THR A 130 1.75 -0.59 -2.08
CA THR A 130 1.92 -2.03 -2.30
C THR A 130 2.63 -2.66 -1.11
N GLY A 131 2.82 -3.99 -1.12
CA GLY A 131 3.64 -4.68 -0.11
C GLY A 131 2.99 -4.88 1.26
N VAL A 132 1.71 -4.51 1.45
CA VAL A 132 1.00 -4.75 2.73
C VAL A 132 0.89 -6.23 3.08
N GLY A 133 0.80 -7.11 2.07
CA GLY A 133 0.85 -8.56 2.28
C GLY A 133 2.25 -9.05 2.71
N LYS A 134 3.33 -8.41 2.24
CA LYS A 134 4.71 -8.79 2.54
C LYS A 134 5.13 -8.41 3.96
N ILE A 135 4.60 -7.30 4.49
CA ILE A 135 4.93 -6.84 5.84
C ILE A 135 4.05 -7.46 6.93
N PHE A 136 2.94 -8.10 6.57
CA PHE A 136 2.10 -8.80 7.53
C PHE A 136 2.84 -10.02 8.12
N PRO A 137 2.74 -10.31 9.43
CA PRO A 137 1.97 -9.62 10.48
C PRO A 137 2.78 -8.61 11.32
N ILE A 138 3.95 -8.14 10.86
CA ILE A 138 4.76 -7.15 11.59
C ILE A 138 3.94 -5.87 11.77
N VAL A 139 3.21 -5.46 10.72
CA VAL A 139 2.35 -4.28 10.71
C VAL A 139 1.00 -4.63 10.13
N ARG A 140 -0.08 -4.15 10.74
CA ARG A 140 -1.43 -4.30 10.19
C ARG A 140 -1.77 -3.17 9.24
N THR A 141 -2.46 -3.50 8.15
CA THR A 141 -2.82 -2.54 7.10
C THR A 141 -3.65 -1.36 7.62
N HIS A 142 -4.61 -1.60 8.52
CA HIS A 142 -5.41 -0.53 9.12
C HIS A 142 -4.57 0.48 9.91
N THR A 143 -3.46 0.04 10.52
CA THR A 143 -2.55 0.94 11.25
C THR A 143 -1.87 1.91 10.29
N ILE A 144 -1.39 1.42 9.15
CA ILE A 144 -0.79 2.26 8.09
C ILE A 144 -1.83 3.26 7.57
N LEU A 145 -3.00 2.75 7.23
CA LEU A 145 -4.09 3.53 6.64
C LEU A 145 -4.63 4.65 7.55
N ASN A 146 -4.80 4.40 8.85
CA ASN A 146 -5.21 5.44 9.81
C ASN A 146 -4.16 6.55 9.95
N ASN A 147 -2.87 6.20 9.88
CA ASN A 147 -1.81 7.20 9.99
C ASN A 147 -1.68 8.05 8.72
N LEU A 148 -1.90 7.46 7.54
CA LEU A 148 -1.85 8.20 6.28
C LEU A 148 -2.96 9.25 6.17
N GLN A 149 -4.15 9.00 6.73
CA GLN A 149 -5.23 9.99 6.78
C GLN A 149 -4.83 11.26 7.54
N ASN A 150 -3.93 11.16 8.53
CA ASN A 150 -3.45 12.32 9.29
C ASN A 150 -2.37 13.13 8.57
N ILE A 151 -1.82 12.59 7.48
CA ILE A 151 -0.68 13.17 6.76
C ILE A 151 -1.12 13.76 5.41
N PHE A 152 -2.12 13.14 4.79
CA PHE A 152 -2.55 13.48 3.44
C PHE A 152 -4.01 13.94 3.43
N ASP A 153 -4.23 15.24 3.31
CA ASP A 153 -5.58 15.81 3.18
C ASP A 153 -6.10 15.76 1.72
N HIS A 154 -5.20 15.86 0.74
CA HIS A 154 -5.55 16.01 -0.68
C HIS A 154 -4.88 15.00 -1.61
N THR A 155 -3.80 14.36 -1.14
CA THR A 155 -3.09 13.33 -1.91
C THR A 155 -3.97 12.09 -2.02
N LYS A 156 -4.20 11.64 -3.25
CA LYS A 156 -4.94 10.41 -3.52
C LYS A 156 -4.09 9.22 -3.09
N VAL A 157 -4.68 8.26 -2.39
CA VAL A 157 -3.99 7.03 -2.00
C VAL A 157 -4.68 5.86 -2.68
N LEU A 158 -3.96 5.06 -3.45
CA LEU A 158 -4.43 3.79 -4.01
C LEU A 158 -3.69 2.64 -3.34
N LEU A 159 -4.38 1.86 -2.53
CA LEU A 159 -3.86 0.66 -1.91
C LEU A 159 -4.18 -0.58 -2.75
N PHE A 160 -3.15 -1.34 -3.12
CA PHE A 160 -3.29 -2.71 -3.61
C PHE A 160 -3.37 -3.66 -2.41
N PHE A 161 -4.54 -4.28 -2.23
CA PHE A 161 -4.84 -5.09 -1.06
C PHE A 161 -5.05 -6.59 -1.42
N PRO A 162 -4.16 -7.51 -0.98
CA PRO A 162 -4.27 -8.94 -1.27
C PRO A 162 -5.26 -9.61 -0.33
N GLY A 163 -6.54 -9.32 -0.51
CA GLY A 163 -7.63 -9.78 0.31
C GLY A 163 -8.97 -9.30 -0.21
N GLU A 164 -9.92 -9.16 0.69
CA GLU A 164 -11.25 -8.63 0.39
C GLU A 164 -11.48 -7.35 1.18
N TYR A 165 -11.91 -6.31 0.47
CA TYR A 165 -12.43 -5.11 1.10
C TYR A 165 -13.94 -5.05 0.87
N THR A 166 -14.69 -5.20 1.96
CA THR A 166 -16.09 -4.75 2.02
C THR A 166 -16.05 -3.31 2.52
N SER A 167 -16.98 -2.44 2.14
CA SER A 167 -16.96 -0.98 2.41
C SER A 167 -16.71 -0.52 3.86
N THR A 168 -16.60 -1.46 4.79
CA THR A 168 -16.35 -1.28 6.22
C THR A 168 -15.29 -2.23 6.79
N ASP A 169 -14.78 -3.23 6.06
CA ASP A 169 -13.95 -4.31 6.61
C ASP A 169 -12.83 -4.74 5.62
N LEU A 170 -11.62 -4.93 6.16
CA LEU A 170 -10.39 -5.28 5.45
C LEU A 170 -9.94 -6.69 5.84
N ARG A 171 -10.14 -7.67 4.95
CA ARG A 171 -9.83 -9.08 5.19
C ARG A 171 -8.58 -9.52 4.43
N LEU A 172 -7.41 -9.34 5.03
CA LEU A 172 -6.14 -9.70 4.40
C LEU A 172 -6.03 -11.22 4.26
N PHE A 173 -5.72 -11.72 3.06
CA PHE A 173 -5.67 -13.16 2.74
C PHE A 173 -6.97 -13.94 3.05
N GLY A 174 -8.10 -13.25 3.22
CA GLY A 174 -9.37 -13.86 3.64
C GLY A 174 -9.50 -14.10 5.16
N PHE A 175 -8.52 -13.68 5.97
CA PHE A 175 -8.65 -13.66 7.43
C PHE A 175 -9.51 -12.47 7.85
N GLU A 176 -10.47 -12.71 8.74
CA GLU A 176 -11.25 -11.62 9.35
C GLU A 176 -10.34 -10.80 10.27
N ASP A 177 -10.29 -9.49 10.03
CA ASP A 177 -9.66 -8.51 10.91
C ASP A 177 -10.77 -7.55 11.35
N ASN A 178 -11.13 -7.52 12.63
CA ASN A 178 -12.27 -6.73 13.15
C ASN A 178 -11.96 -5.22 13.18
N ASN A 179 -11.54 -4.63 12.07
CA ASN A 179 -11.10 -3.25 11.98
C ASN A 179 -11.86 -2.48 10.91
N TYR A 180 -12.59 -1.45 11.36
CA TYR A 180 -13.34 -0.55 10.51
C TYR A 180 -12.39 0.41 9.79
N TYR A 181 -12.46 0.45 8.46
CA TYR A 181 -11.77 1.46 7.66
C TYR A 181 -12.65 1.94 6.51
N ARG A 182 -12.73 3.26 6.32
CA ARG A 182 -13.52 3.89 5.27
C ARG A 182 -12.63 4.26 4.08
N ALA A 183 -12.93 3.65 2.94
CA ALA A 183 -12.25 3.86 1.67
C ALA A 183 -13.17 3.52 0.48
N PHE A 184 -12.79 3.96 -0.70
CA PHE A 184 -13.52 3.76 -1.95
C PHE A 184 -12.96 2.54 -2.69
N LYS A 185 -13.80 1.53 -2.91
CA LYS A 185 -13.41 0.38 -3.74
C LYS A 185 -13.26 0.83 -5.19
N ILE A 186 -12.18 0.41 -5.85
CA ILE A 186 -11.85 0.81 -7.21
C ILE A 186 -11.61 -0.36 -8.15
#